data_AF-A0A9W6SZN8-F1
#
_entry.id   AF-A0A9W6SZN8-F1
#
_cell.length_a   1.000
_cell.length_b   1.000
_cell.length_c   1.000
_cell.angle_alpha   90.00
_cell.angle_beta   90.00
_cell.angle_gamma   90.00
#
_symmetry.space_group_name_H-M   'P 1'
#
loop_
_entity.id
_entity.type
_entity.pdbx_description
1 polymer ?
#
loop_
_entity_poly.entity_id
_entity_poly.type
_entity_poly.pdbx_seq_one_letter_code
_entity_poly.pdbx_strand_id
1 'polypeptide(L)'
;MSESKQSEIQLPEPFKGDPEYTANISIPEVLPHDKMYSIQIGDRLFRLSGASLSSDAPSFFTKYFQDKENETKILFLDRSPTVFDKIYSHLQGYSIDVKDESEFVYLISDATYFNLMKLRTHLLKGPIFVKIGCNSFVLPKEILLGKGNYPNFFSVTFDATLRDPFKNNEVKNAIRPPPVAPPFVSNRSSKLFQDIVDGLQGKTVEFENEKHREDSIHFQEKKKL
;
A
#
# COMPACT_ATOMS: atom_id res chain seq x y z
N MET A 1 -32.38 -48.17 -19.85
CA MET A 1 -31.09 -47.47 -19.75
C MET A 1 -31.23 -46.17 -20.53
N SER A 2 -31.46 -45.05 -19.84
CA SER A 2 -31.52 -43.72 -20.47
C SER A 2 -30.22 -42.99 -20.19
N GLU A 3 -29.44 -42.74 -21.22
CA GLU A 3 -28.23 -41.92 -21.14
C GLU A 3 -28.63 -40.45 -20.98
N SER A 4 -28.22 -39.85 -19.86
CA SER A 4 -28.30 -38.41 -19.62
C SER A 4 -27.26 -37.69 -20.47
N LYS A 5 -27.71 -36.92 -21.48
CA LYS A 5 -26.86 -35.95 -22.19
C LYS A 5 -26.38 -34.89 -21.20
N GLN A 6 -25.07 -34.86 -20.94
CA GLN A 6 -24.44 -33.71 -20.31
C GLN A 6 -24.52 -32.54 -21.29
N SER A 7 -25.23 -31.48 -20.90
CA SER A 7 -25.27 -30.22 -21.62
C SER A 7 -23.92 -29.53 -21.48
N GLU A 8 -23.21 -29.39 -22.59
CA GLU A 8 -21.97 -28.63 -22.69
C GLU A 8 -22.26 -27.15 -22.38
N ILE A 9 -21.68 -26.62 -21.31
CA ILE A 9 -21.90 -25.23 -20.89
C ILE A 9 -21.08 -24.35 -21.83
N GLN A 10 -21.77 -23.66 -22.74
CA GLN A 10 -21.14 -22.70 -23.64
C GLN A 10 -20.70 -21.47 -22.83
N LEU A 11 -19.40 -21.21 -22.80
CA LEU A 11 -18.85 -20.01 -22.16
C LEU A 11 -19.39 -18.76 -22.88
N PRO A 12 -19.77 -17.70 -22.14
CA PRO A 12 -20.21 -16.46 -22.76
C PRO A 12 -19.07 -15.85 -23.58
N GLU A 13 -19.43 -15.30 -24.76
CA GLU A 13 -18.51 -14.53 -25.59
C GLU A 13 -17.94 -13.35 -24.78
N PRO A 14 -16.63 -13.04 -24.91
CA PRO A 14 -16.05 -11.89 -24.23
C PRO A 14 -16.74 -10.59 -24.66
N PHE A 15 -16.99 -9.72 -23.69
CA PHE A 15 -17.61 -8.42 -23.93
C PHE A 15 -16.76 -7.63 -24.93
N LYS A 16 -17.30 -7.35 -26.12
CA LYS A 16 -16.69 -6.44 -27.08
C LYS A 16 -16.91 -5.03 -26.55
N GLY A 17 -15.88 -4.45 -25.92
CA GLY A 17 -15.92 -3.11 -25.35
C GLY A 17 -16.38 -2.07 -26.37
N ASP A 18 -17.01 -0.99 -25.88
CA ASP A 18 -17.42 0.12 -26.72
C ASP A 18 -16.19 0.73 -27.44
N PRO A 19 -16.21 0.88 -28.77
CA PRO A 19 -15.08 1.40 -29.55
C PRO A 19 -14.72 2.86 -29.21
N GLU A 20 -15.59 3.60 -28.52
CA GLU A 20 -15.34 4.96 -28.03
C GLU A 20 -14.69 5.03 -26.63
N TYR A 21 -14.61 3.92 -25.87
CA TYR A 21 -13.94 3.92 -24.57
C TYR A 21 -12.42 3.72 -24.72
N THR A 22 -11.72 4.76 -25.18
CA THR A 22 -10.25 4.74 -25.27
C THR A 22 -9.59 5.26 -24.00
N ALA A 23 -9.87 4.65 -22.85
CA ALA A 23 -8.87 4.69 -21.79
C ALA A 23 -7.73 3.80 -22.29
N ASN A 24 -6.57 4.37 -22.55
CA ASN A 24 -5.41 3.63 -23.02
C ASN A 24 -4.83 2.81 -21.84
N ILE A 25 -5.55 1.73 -21.46
CA ILE A 25 -5.28 0.79 -20.37
C ILE A 25 -4.48 -0.40 -20.94
N SER A 26 -3.47 -0.13 -21.77
CA SER A 26 -2.66 -1.21 -22.32
C SER A 26 -1.75 -1.76 -21.22
N ILE A 27 -2.03 -2.99 -20.77
CA ILE A 27 -1.17 -3.72 -19.83
C ILE A 27 0.10 -4.12 -20.59
N PRO A 28 1.30 -3.85 -20.04
CA PRO A 28 2.55 -4.28 -20.65
C PRO A 28 2.54 -5.78 -20.99
N GLU A 29 3.03 -6.17 -22.16
CA GLU A 29 3.18 -7.58 -22.55
C GLU A 29 4.51 -8.16 -22.05
N VAL A 30 4.72 -8.12 -20.73
CA VAL A 30 5.97 -8.60 -20.10
C VAL A 30 5.94 -10.12 -19.88
N LEU A 31 4.77 -10.66 -19.54
CA LEU A 31 4.46 -12.08 -19.49
C LEU A 31 3.23 -12.36 -20.37
N PRO A 32 3.11 -13.56 -20.97
CA PRO A 32 1.91 -13.98 -21.70
C PRO A 32 0.64 -13.77 -20.87
N HIS A 33 -0.26 -12.90 -21.34
CA HIS A 33 -1.40 -12.41 -20.55
C HIS A 33 -2.32 -13.51 -20.04
N ASP A 34 -2.62 -14.49 -20.88
CA ASP A 34 -3.55 -15.59 -20.57
C ASP A 34 -2.91 -16.72 -19.72
N LYS A 35 -1.59 -16.69 -19.55
CA LYS A 35 -0.89 -17.74 -18.79
C LYS A 35 -1.06 -17.53 -17.29
N MET A 36 -1.36 -18.61 -16.58
CA MET A 36 -1.47 -18.60 -15.12
C MET A 36 -0.14 -18.99 -14.46
N TYR A 37 0.24 -18.23 -13.44
CA TYR A 37 1.45 -18.40 -12.64
C TYR A 37 1.09 -18.69 -11.17
N SER A 38 1.91 -19.50 -10.50
CA SER A 38 1.66 -19.95 -9.12
C SER A 38 2.70 -19.38 -8.17
N ILE A 39 2.25 -18.71 -7.12
CA ILE A 39 3.09 -18.05 -6.12
C ILE A 39 2.64 -18.50 -4.73
N GLN A 40 3.50 -19.20 -4.01
CA GLN A 40 3.30 -19.58 -2.62
C GLN A 40 3.85 -18.48 -1.71
N ILE A 41 2.98 -17.83 -0.93
CA ILE A 41 3.35 -16.85 0.08
C ILE A 41 3.03 -17.43 1.45
N GLY A 42 4.07 -17.74 2.22
CA GLY A 42 3.92 -18.45 3.49
C GLY A 42 3.17 -19.77 3.30
N ASP A 43 2.03 -19.91 3.94
CA ASP A 43 1.17 -21.09 3.89
C ASP A 43 0.12 -21.07 2.77
N ARG A 44 -0.01 -19.99 1.99
CA ARG A 44 -1.06 -19.87 0.96
C ARG A 44 -0.53 -19.80 -0.47
N LEU A 45 -1.23 -20.51 -1.37
CA LEU A 45 -0.97 -20.49 -2.81
C LEU A 45 -1.87 -19.48 -3.52
N PHE A 46 -1.26 -18.57 -4.28
CA PHE A 46 -1.92 -17.58 -5.12
C PHE A 46 -1.71 -17.92 -6.59
N ARG A 47 -2.76 -17.70 -7.40
CA ARG A 47 -2.71 -17.86 -8.86
C ARG A 47 -3.07 -16.55 -9.54
N LEU A 48 -2.18 -16.05 -10.38
CA LEU A 48 -2.31 -14.79 -11.12
C LEU A 48 -2.06 -15.03 -12.59
N SER A 49 -2.77 -14.30 -13.44
CA SER A 49 -2.48 -14.30 -14.88
C SER A 49 -1.23 -13.47 -15.18
N GLY A 50 -0.63 -13.68 -16.34
CA GLY A 50 0.47 -12.85 -16.82
C GLY A 50 0.05 -11.39 -16.99
N ALA A 51 -1.22 -11.12 -17.31
CA ALA A 51 -1.75 -9.76 -17.35
C ALA A 51 -1.73 -9.11 -15.96
N SER A 52 -2.19 -9.81 -14.92
CA SER A 52 -2.17 -9.28 -13.56
C SER A 52 -0.74 -9.02 -13.07
N LEU A 53 0.19 -9.94 -13.31
CA LEU A 53 1.60 -9.74 -12.95
C LEU A 53 2.26 -8.61 -13.74
N SER A 54 1.87 -8.43 -15.00
CA SER A 54 2.41 -7.38 -15.87
C SER A 54 1.82 -6.00 -15.60
N SER A 55 0.69 -5.92 -14.88
CA SER A 55 0.00 -4.67 -14.54
C SER A 55 0.89 -3.67 -13.79
N ASP A 56 1.83 -4.16 -12.98
CA ASP A 56 2.81 -3.38 -12.23
C ASP A 56 4.25 -3.85 -12.52
N ALA A 57 4.52 -4.14 -13.80
CA ALA A 57 5.85 -4.44 -14.28
C ALA A 57 6.72 -3.19 -14.49
N PRO A 58 8.06 -3.30 -14.40
CA PRO A 58 8.82 -4.49 -14.01
C PRO A 58 8.76 -4.74 -12.49
N SER A 59 8.55 -5.99 -12.09
CA SER A 59 8.49 -6.43 -10.70
C SER A 59 9.37 -7.65 -10.45
N PHE A 60 9.52 -8.04 -9.18
CA PHE A 60 10.17 -9.29 -8.78
C PHE A 60 9.52 -10.50 -9.47
N PHE A 61 8.19 -10.52 -9.56
CA PHE A 61 7.44 -11.61 -10.18
C PHE A 61 7.69 -11.71 -11.67
N THR A 62 7.60 -10.59 -12.39
CA THR A 62 7.83 -10.60 -13.84
C THR A 62 9.26 -11.02 -14.14
N LYS A 63 10.24 -10.54 -13.36
CA LYS A 63 11.64 -10.94 -13.52
C LYS A 63 11.83 -12.44 -13.28
N TYR A 64 11.18 -13.02 -12.26
CA TYR A 64 11.29 -14.44 -11.96
C TYR A 64 10.68 -15.33 -13.07
N PHE A 65 9.47 -15.01 -13.53
CA PHE A 65 8.73 -15.82 -14.51
C PHE A 65 9.10 -15.57 -15.97
N GLN A 66 9.85 -14.51 -16.27
CA GLN A 66 10.46 -14.31 -17.58
C GLN A 66 11.52 -15.37 -17.90
N ASP A 67 12.14 -15.95 -16.87
CA ASP A 67 13.03 -17.09 -17.03
C ASP A 67 12.21 -18.34 -17.43
N LYS A 68 12.53 -18.89 -18.60
CA LYS A 68 11.87 -20.07 -19.17
C LYS A 68 11.94 -21.30 -18.26
N GLU A 69 12.99 -21.42 -17.45
CA GLU A 69 13.09 -22.52 -16.49
C GLU A 69 12.10 -22.39 -15.33
N ASN A 70 11.62 -21.18 -15.05
CA ASN A 70 10.73 -20.89 -13.93
C ASN A 70 9.28 -20.68 -14.36
N GLU A 71 9.01 -20.60 -15.67
CA GLU A 71 7.71 -20.28 -16.25
C GLU A 71 6.55 -21.18 -15.77
N THR A 72 6.86 -22.41 -15.35
CA THR A 72 5.88 -23.40 -14.83
C THR A 72 6.09 -23.76 -13.37
N LYS A 73 7.13 -23.20 -12.72
CA LYS A 73 7.44 -23.49 -11.31
C LYS A 73 6.54 -22.70 -10.38
N ILE A 74 6.44 -23.19 -9.14
CA ILE A 74 5.84 -22.43 -8.04
C ILE A 74 6.94 -21.56 -7.43
N LEU A 75 6.70 -20.25 -7.35
CA LEU A 75 7.57 -19.31 -6.66
C LEU A 75 7.26 -19.33 -5.16
N PHE A 76 8.23 -19.70 -4.32
CA PHE A 76 8.06 -19.75 -2.86
C PHE A 76 8.65 -18.52 -2.17
N LEU A 77 7.87 -17.87 -1.30
CA LEU A 77 8.26 -16.68 -0.57
C LEU A 77 7.81 -16.76 0.90
N ASP A 78 8.76 -16.59 1.81
CA ASP A 78 8.53 -16.50 3.26
C ASP A 78 8.06 -15.08 3.66
N ARG A 79 6.85 -14.71 3.22
CA ARG A 79 6.19 -13.42 3.51
C ARG A 79 4.78 -13.62 4.04
N SER A 80 4.17 -12.54 4.54
CA SER A 80 2.81 -12.58 5.10
C SER A 80 1.77 -12.73 3.99
N PRO A 81 0.99 -13.83 3.96
CA PRO A 81 -0.09 -13.99 2.99
C PRO A 81 -1.21 -12.95 3.17
N THR A 82 -1.44 -12.49 4.41
CA THR A 82 -2.45 -11.48 4.73
C THR A 82 -2.12 -10.12 4.12
N VAL A 83 -0.84 -9.73 4.12
CA VAL A 83 -0.40 -8.49 3.43
C VAL A 83 -0.50 -8.68 1.92
N PHE A 84 -0.13 -9.88 1.44
CA PHE A 84 -0.18 -10.22 0.04
C PHE A 84 -1.58 -10.21 -0.56
N ASP A 85 -2.65 -10.39 0.21
CA ASP A 85 -4.03 -10.24 -0.28
C ASP A 85 -4.29 -8.88 -0.95
N LYS A 86 -3.74 -7.81 -0.38
CA LYS A 86 -3.88 -6.47 -0.98
C LYS A 86 -3.02 -6.31 -2.22
N ILE A 87 -1.82 -6.88 -2.22
CA ILE A 87 -0.96 -6.90 -3.42
C ILE A 87 -1.64 -7.68 -4.54
N TYR A 88 -2.21 -8.83 -4.22
CA TYR A 88 -2.98 -9.66 -5.14
C TYR A 88 -4.15 -8.86 -5.74
N SER A 89 -4.93 -8.18 -4.89
CA SER A 89 -6.04 -7.32 -5.31
C SER A 89 -5.58 -6.19 -6.22
N HIS A 90 -4.48 -5.50 -5.87
CA HIS A 90 -3.88 -4.45 -6.70
C HIS A 90 -3.44 -4.97 -8.07
N LEU A 91 -2.79 -6.13 -8.12
CA LEU A 91 -2.34 -6.74 -9.38
C LEU A 91 -3.52 -7.20 -10.26
N GLN A 92 -4.69 -7.46 -9.66
CA GLN A 92 -5.93 -7.72 -10.39
C GLN A 92 -6.65 -6.44 -10.84
N GLY A 93 -6.16 -5.27 -10.45
CA GLY A 93 -6.75 -3.97 -10.80
C GLY A 93 -7.79 -3.45 -9.81
N TYR A 94 -7.96 -4.07 -8.64
CA TYR A 94 -8.84 -3.55 -7.59
C TYR A 94 -8.17 -2.41 -6.82
N SER A 95 -8.97 -1.45 -6.37
CA SER A 95 -8.50 -0.48 -5.38
C SER A 95 -8.24 -1.16 -4.05
N ILE A 96 -7.20 -0.71 -3.36
CA ILE A 96 -6.85 -1.21 -2.03
C ILE A 96 -7.19 -0.16 -0.97
N ASP A 97 -7.67 -0.65 0.17
CA ASP A 97 -7.89 0.16 1.35
C ASP A 97 -6.89 -0.26 2.44
N VAL A 98 -6.42 0.68 3.25
CA VAL A 98 -5.44 0.43 4.32
C VAL A 98 -6.06 0.81 5.65
N LYS A 99 -6.09 -0.15 6.58
CA LYS A 99 -6.83 -0.07 7.85
C LYS A 99 -6.13 0.81 8.87
N ASP A 100 -4.82 0.64 9.02
CA ASP A 100 -4.03 1.26 10.08
C ASP A 100 -2.56 1.47 9.68
N GLU A 101 -1.80 2.11 10.57
CA GLU A 101 -0.40 2.43 10.37
C GLU A 101 0.51 1.19 10.23
N SER A 102 0.15 0.09 10.88
CA SER A 102 0.92 -1.15 10.82
C SER A 102 0.73 -1.82 9.47
N GLU A 103 -0.52 -1.92 9.02
CA GLU A 103 -0.87 -2.46 7.71
C GLU A 103 -0.24 -1.62 6.58
N PHE A 104 -0.24 -0.28 6.72
CA PHE A 104 0.45 0.61 5.78
C PHE A 104 1.95 0.29 5.67
N VAL A 105 2.66 0.17 6.80
CA VAL A 105 4.10 -0.10 6.82
C VAL A 105 4.44 -1.49 6.29
N TYR A 106 3.61 -2.49 6.59
CA TYR A 106 3.84 -3.83 6.05
C TYR A 106 3.63 -3.85 4.53
N LEU A 107 2.57 -3.20 4.05
CA LEU A 107 2.24 -3.16 2.64
C LEU A 107 3.27 -2.37 1.82
N ILE A 108 3.73 -1.20 2.29
CA ILE A 108 4.76 -0.42 1.60
C ILE A 108 6.12 -1.14 1.59
N SER A 109 6.42 -1.92 2.64
CA SER A 109 7.62 -2.75 2.71
C SER A 109 7.57 -3.88 1.68
N ASP A 110 6.44 -4.59 1.57
CA ASP A 110 6.26 -5.65 0.56
C ASP A 110 6.22 -5.08 -0.86
N ALA A 111 5.54 -3.95 -1.08
CA ALA A 111 5.53 -3.26 -2.37
C ALA A 111 6.97 -2.88 -2.79
N THR A 112 7.80 -2.46 -1.84
CA THR A 112 9.22 -2.16 -2.10
C THR A 112 10.02 -3.43 -2.38
N TYR A 113 9.84 -4.49 -1.58
CA TYR A 113 10.51 -5.78 -1.76
C TYR A 113 10.23 -6.41 -3.14
N PHE A 114 8.96 -6.39 -3.55
CA PHE A 114 8.53 -6.93 -4.85
C PHE A 114 8.75 -5.96 -6.02
N ASN A 115 9.27 -4.76 -5.77
CA ASN A 115 9.44 -3.71 -6.77
C ASN A 115 8.14 -3.34 -7.51
N LEU A 116 7.03 -3.23 -6.77
CA LEU A 116 5.72 -2.83 -7.29
C LEU A 116 5.59 -1.30 -7.27
N MET A 117 6.12 -0.67 -8.32
CA MET A 117 6.30 0.79 -8.35
C MET A 117 4.97 1.55 -8.41
N LYS A 118 3.96 1.03 -9.11
CA LYS A 118 2.64 1.68 -9.17
C LYS A 118 1.94 1.58 -7.82
N LEU A 119 1.94 0.41 -7.19
CA LEU A 119 1.42 0.21 -5.84
C LEU A 119 2.09 1.14 -4.84
N ARG A 120 3.43 1.14 -4.81
CA ARG A 120 4.22 1.99 -3.92
C ARG A 120 3.89 3.46 -4.12
N THR A 121 3.81 3.91 -5.37
CA THR A 121 3.47 5.30 -5.70
C THR A 121 2.05 5.65 -5.27
N HIS A 122 1.09 4.75 -5.44
CA HIS A 122 -0.29 4.94 -4.98
C HIS A 122 -0.36 5.12 -3.45
N LEU A 123 0.28 4.22 -2.71
CA LEU A 123 0.37 4.29 -1.25
C LEU A 123 1.03 5.59 -0.76
N LEU A 124 2.14 5.99 -1.40
CA LEU A 124 2.84 7.23 -1.07
C LEU A 124 2.08 8.49 -1.47
N LYS A 125 1.08 8.42 -2.35
CA LYS A 125 0.22 9.57 -2.67
C LYS A 125 -1.01 9.66 -1.76
N GLY A 126 -1.39 8.55 -1.13
CA GLY A 126 -2.52 8.47 -0.21
C GLY A 126 -2.32 9.20 1.12
N PRO A 127 -3.23 9.01 2.07
CA PRO A 127 -3.13 9.64 3.39
C PRO A 127 -1.92 9.13 4.18
N ILE A 128 -1.56 9.87 5.23
CA ILE A 128 -0.53 9.50 6.20
C ILE A 128 -1.19 8.75 7.35
N PHE A 129 -0.67 7.57 7.66
CA PHE A 129 -1.08 6.76 8.79
C PHE A 129 -0.07 6.93 9.93
N VAL A 130 -0.55 7.35 11.11
CA VAL A 130 0.31 7.63 12.26
C VAL A 130 -0.39 7.29 13.56
N LYS A 131 0.39 6.90 14.57
CA LYS A 131 -0.11 6.70 15.93
C LYS A 131 0.39 7.80 16.86
N ILE A 132 -0.54 8.50 17.50
CA ILE A 132 -0.28 9.56 18.48
C ILE A 132 -0.92 9.17 19.82
N GLY A 133 -0.11 9.07 20.88
CA GLY A 133 -0.58 8.59 22.18
C GLY A 133 -1.17 7.19 22.06
N CYS A 134 -2.46 7.03 22.37
CA CYS A 134 -3.14 5.74 22.30
C CYS A 134 -3.96 5.51 21.01
N ASN A 135 -4.05 6.51 20.12
CA ASN A 135 -4.96 6.49 18.98
C ASN A 135 -4.21 6.51 17.65
N SER A 136 -4.77 5.83 16.65
CA SER A 136 -4.34 5.88 15.26
C SER A 136 -5.09 6.97 14.50
N PHE A 137 -4.40 7.65 13.60
CA PHE A 137 -4.91 8.75 12.80
C PHE A 137 -4.61 8.51 11.32
N VAL A 138 -5.59 8.82 10.47
CA VAL A 138 -5.46 8.85 9.02
C VAL A 138 -5.57 10.31 8.58
N LEU A 139 -4.45 10.88 8.16
CA LEU A 139 -4.33 12.32 7.87
C LEU A 139 -4.26 12.53 6.36
N PRO A 140 -5.19 13.29 5.75
CA PRO A 140 -5.02 13.77 4.38
C PRO A 140 -3.69 14.52 4.26
N LYS A 141 -2.96 14.36 3.15
CA LYS A 141 -1.66 15.04 3.02
C LYS A 141 -1.82 16.55 2.94
N GLU A 142 -2.95 17.00 2.42
CA GLU A 142 -3.26 18.39 2.14
C GLU A 142 -3.24 19.23 3.43
N ILE A 143 -3.71 18.70 4.56
CA ILE A 143 -3.71 19.42 5.85
C ILE A 143 -2.30 19.60 6.41
N LEU A 144 -1.34 18.76 5.95
CA LEU A 144 0.05 18.77 6.37
C LEU A 144 0.96 19.55 5.39
N LEU A 145 0.46 19.93 4.22
CA LEU A 145 1.23 20.64 3.18
C LEU A 145 0.95 22.15 3.13
N GLY A 146 0.22 22.69 4.11
CA GLY A 146 -0.12 24.11 4.18
C GLY A 146 1.11 25.03 4.26
N LYS A 147 1.01 26.22 3.67
CA LYS A 147 2.06 27.25 3.74
C LYS A 147 2.34 27.61 5.20
N GLY A 148 3.58 27.39 5.66
CA GLY A 148 4.00 27.59 7.06
C GLY A 148 3.95 26.33 7.92
N ASN A 149 3.31 25.25 7.44
CA ASN A 149 3.21 23.94 8.10
C ASN A 149 4.02 22.85 7.35
N TYR A 150 4.98 23.24 6.51
CA TYR A 150 5.86 22.31 5.77
C TYR A 150 7.29 22.89 5.64
N PRO A 151 8.34 22.07 5.78
CA PRO A 151 8.32 20.69 6.26
C PRO A 151 7.96 20.63 7.75
N ASN A 152 7.45 19.48 8.15
CA ASN A 152 6.86 19.24 9.46
C ASN A 152 7.31 17.87 10.00
N PHE A 153 6.99 17.55 11.25
CA PHE A 153 7.36 16.28 11.88
C PHE A 153 6.93 15.10 11.01
N PHE A 154 5.68 15.10 10.53
CA PHE A 154 5.15 14.00 9.72
C PHE A 154 5.89 13.87 8.40
N SER A 155 6.09 14.96 7.64
CA SER A 155 6.77 14.89 6.34
C SER A 155 8.21 14.38 6.50
N VAL A 156 8.94 14.86 7.52
CA VAL A 156 10.33 14.44 7.76
C VAL A 156 10.40 12.98 8.21
N THR A 157 9.56 12.56 9.15
CA THR A 157 9.55 11.17 9.63
C THR A 157 9.13 10.20 8.53
N PHE A 158 8.09 10.53 7.76
CA PHE A 158 7.60 9.68 6.67
C PHE A 158 8.66 9.51 5.57
N ASP A 159 9.32 10.59 5.17
CA ASP A 159 10.41 10.54 4.17
C ASP A 159 11.61 9.73 4.65
N ALA A 160 11.89 9.73 5.97
CA ALA A 160 12.95 8.93 6.55
C ALA A 160 12.57 7.44 6.64
N THR A 161 11.38 7.13 7.15
CA THR A 161 10.92 5.75 7.40
C THR A 161 10.59 4.99 6.11
N LEU A 162 10.06 5.67 5.09
CA LEU A 162 9.64 5.04 3.83
C LEU A 162 10.68 5.09 2.72
N ARG A 163 11.88 5.55 3.05
CA ARG A 163 13.03 5.48 2.16
C ARG A 163 13.29 4.03 1.79
N ASP A 164 13.59 3.82 0.51
CA ASP A 164 13.93 2.48 0.01
C ASP A 164 15.24 1.99 0.66
N PRO A 165 15.19 0.94 1.52
CA PRO A 165 16.39 0.46 2.18
C PRO A 165 17.38 -0.17 1.19
N PHE A 166 16.92 -0.66 0.03
CA PHE A 166 17.76 -1.33 -0.96
C PHE A 166 18.47 -0.38 -1.93
N LYS A 167 18.06 0.90 -1.98
CA LYS A 167 18.79 1.92 -2.75
C LYS A 167 20.02 2.44 -2.03
N ASN A 168 20.05 2.35 -0.71
CA ASN A 168 21.23 2.67 0.07
C ASN A 168 22.10 1.42 0.14
N ASN A 169 23.36 1.54 -0.29
CA ASN A 169 24.34 0.44 -0.32
C ASN A 169 24.58 -0.26 1.03
N GLU A 170 23.98 0.26 2.12
CA GLU A 170 24.06 -0.24 3.49
C GLU A 170 23.36 -1.60 3.68
N VAL A 171 22.37 -1.94 2.84
CA VAL A 171 21.57 -3.17 2.96
C VAL A 171 21.89 -4.20 1.86
N LYS A 172 22.94 -3.95 1.05
CA LYS A 172 23.30 -4.78 -0.12
C LYS A 172 23.48 -6.28 0.16
N ASN A 173 23.83 -6.64 1.39
CA ASN A 173 24.10 -8.02 1.79
C ASN A 173 23.06 -8.59 2.77
N ALA A 174 21.99 -7.85 3.08
CA ALA A 174 20.97 -8.35 4.01
C ALA A 174 20.03 -9.32 3.28
N ILE A 175 19.85 -10.50 3.87
CA ILE A 175 18.91 -11.53 3.36
C ILE A 175 17.45 -11.03 3.50
N ARG A 176 17.19 -10.13 4.45
CA ARG A 176 15.86 -9.59 4.76
C ARG A 176 15.97 -8.08 5.00
N PRO A 177 15.00 -7.27 4.54
CA PRO A 177 14.95 -5.87 4.94
C PRO A 177 14.81 -5.75 6.47
N PRO A 178 15.36 -4.70 7.09
CA PRO A 178 15.26 -4.49 8.52
C PRO A 178 13.79 -4.31 8.93
N PRO A 179 13.39 -4.74 10.15
CA PRO A 179 12.06 -4.47 10.66
C PRO A 179 11.80 -2.96 10.73
N VAL A 180 10.69 -2.51 10.12
CA VAL A 180 10.26 -1.12 10.15
C VAL A 180 9.01 -1.03 11.03
N ALA A 181 9.06 -0.18 12.05
CA ALA A 181 7.91 0.13 12.87
C ALA A 181 7.17 1.35 12.30
N PRO A 182 5.83 1.42 12.43
CA PRO A 182 5.09 2.61 12.08
C PRO A 182 5.53 3.83 12.92
N PRO A 183 5.46 5.05 12.35
CA PRO A 183 5.70 6.27 13.10
C PRO A 183 4.80 6.34 14.33
N PHE A 184 5.42 6.46 15.51
CA PHE A 184 4.73 6.48 16.78
C PHE A 184 5.23 7.61 17.69
N VAL A 185 4.30 8.42 18.19
CA VAL A 185 4.58 9.49 19.14
C VAL A 185 3.86 9.19 20.47
N SER A 186 4.56 8.53 21.38
CA SER A 186 3.98 8.06 22.66
C SER A 186 3.73 9.16 23.69
N ASN A 187 4.53 10.22 23.66
CA ASN A 187 4.54 11.26 24.70
C ASN A 187 3.59 12.43 24.43
N ARG A 188 2.55 12.20 23.62
CA ARG A 188 1.58 13.22 23.19
C ARG A 188 0.16 12.74 23.43
N SER A 189 -0.70 13.67 23.86
CA SER A 189 -2.13 13.40 24.07
C SER A 189 -2.83 13.20 22.73
N SER A 190 -3.51 12.07 22.55
CA SER A 190 -4.33 11.82 21.36
C SER A 190 -5.52 12.78 21.28
N LYS A 191 -6.08 13.19 22.42
CA LYS A 191 -7.21 14.14 22.50
C LYS A 191 -6.81 15.51 21.95
N LEU A 192 -5.73 16.10 22.48
CA LEU A 192 -5.22 17.39 22.01
C LEU A 192 -4.81 17.35 20.54
N PHE A 193 -4.29 16.22 20.07
CA PHE A 193 -3.96 16.06 18.65
C PHE A 193 -5.21 16.03 17.77
N GLN A 194 -6.29 15.38 18.22
CA GLN A 194 -7.57 15.38 17.52
C GLN A 194 -8.12 16.81 17.38
N ASP A 195 -8.06 17.61 18.44
CA ASP A 195 -8.49 19.02 18.41
C ASP A 195 -7.70 19.83 17.36
N ILE A 196 -6.40 19.59 17.25
CA ILE A 196 -5.56 20.22 16.22
C ILE A 196 -5.96 19.77 14.82
N VAL A 197 -6.18 18.47 14.61
CA VAL A 197 -6.62 17.93 13.31
C VAL A 197 -7.98 18.52 12.92
N ASP A 198 -8.92 18.62 13.86
CA ASP A 198 -10.23 19.21 13.64
C ASP A 198 -10.12 20.70 13.25
N GLY A 199 -9.28 21.46 13.95
CA GLY A 199 -8.98 22.85 13.59
C GLY A 199 -8.34 22.99 12.20
N LEU A 200 -7.39 22.13 11.84
CA LEU A 200 -6.76 22.11 10.51
C LEU A 200 -7.75 21.72 9.38
N GLN A 201 -8.79 20.97 9.72
CA GLN A 201 -9.89 20.62 8.81
C GLN A 201 -10.97 21.72 8.74
N GLY A 202 -10.79 22.83 9.46
CA GLY A 202 -11.74 23.94 9.50
C GLY A 202 -12.95 23.72 10.39
N LYS A 203 -12.93 22.71 11.27
CA LYS A 203 -13.97 22.51 12.29
C LYS A 203 -13.77 23.48 13.44
N THR A 204 -14.87 23.87 14.09
CA THR A 204 -14.81 24.62 15.35
C THR A 204 -14.32 23.70 16.46
N VAL A 205 -13.27 24.11 17.16
CA VAL A 205 -12.74 23.41 18.33
C VAL A 205 -13.35 24.03 19.59
N GLU A 206 -14.10 23.22 20.34
CA GLU A 206 -14.67 23.64 21.63
C GLU A 206 -13.71 23.31 22.76
N PHE A 207 -13.25 24.33 23.49
CA PHE A 207 -12.38 24.13 24.65
C PHE A 207 -13.21 23.99 25.92
N GLU A 208 -13.13 22.84 26.58
CA GLU A 208 -13.77 22.58 27.87
C GLU A 208 -13.43 23.59 28.98
N ASN A 209 -12.22 24.15 28.98
CA ASN A 209 -11.74 25.15 29.93
C ASN A 209 -10.44 25.84 29.43
N GLU A 210 -9.98 26.88 30.14
CA GLU A 210 -8.76 27.60 29.75
C GLU A 210 -7.51 26.70 29.78
N LYS A 211 -7.42 25.78 30.74
CA LYS A 211 -6.32 24.81 30.83
C LYS A 211 -6.22 23.95 29.56
N HIS A 212 -7.34 23.50 29.02
CA HIS A 212 -7.42 22.74 27.77
C HIS A 212 -6.93 23.57 26.58
N ARG A 213 -7.34 24.83 26.51
CA ARG A 213 -6.88 25.76 25.48
C ARG A 213 -5.37 26.00 25.54
N GLU A 214 -4.82 26.24 26.73
CA GLU A 214 -3.38 26.40 26.95
C GLU A 214 -2.60 25.14 26.55
N ASP A 215 -3.07 23.96 26.95
CA ASP A 215 -2.42 22.69 26.62
C ASP A 215 -2.42 22.41 25.10
N SER A 216 -3.47 22.82 24.39
CA SER A 216 -3.56 22.74 22.93
C SER A 216 -2.56 23.65 22.21
N ILE A 217 -2.39 24.89 22.70
CA ILE A 217 -1.40 25.83 22.17
C ILE A 217 0.02 25.29 22.42
N HIS A 218 0.30 24.84 23.65
CA HIS A 218 1.61 24.29 24.00
C HIS A 218 1.96 23.02 23.21
N PHE A 219 0.94 22.22 22.85
CA PHE A 219 1.13 21.07 21.98
C PHE A 219 1.74 21.46 20.64
N GLN A 220 1.28 22.57 20.04
CA GLN A 220 1.81 23.11 18.78
C GLN A 220 3.21 23.71 18.94
N GLU A 221 3.48 24.40 20.04
CA GLU A 221 4.74 25.12 20.26
C GLU A 221 5.93 24.20 20.57
N LYS A 222 5.70 23.04 21.22
CA LYS A 222 6.76 22.12 21.69
C LYS A 222 7.41 21.29 20.58
N LYS A 223 7.91 21.97 19.54
CA LYS A 223 8.43 21.48 18.25
C LYS A 223 7.31 21.26 17.26
N LYS A 224 7.36 22.08 16.20
CA LYS A 224 6.66 21.93 14.92
C LYS A 224 6.27 20.47 14.70
N LEU A 225 4.98 20.17 14.91
CA LEU A 225 4.31 19.09 14.17
C LEU A 225 4.61 19.25 12.68
#